data_AF-A0A9P0DXI4-F1
#
_entry.id   AF-A0A9P0DXI4-F1
#
_cell.length_a   1.000
_cell.length_b   1.000
_cell.length_c   1.000
_cell.angle_alpha   90.00
_cell.angle_beta   90.00
_cell.angle_gamma   90.00
#
_symmetry.space_group_name_H-M   'P 1'
#
loop_
_entity.id
_entity.type
_entity.pdbx_description
1 polymer ?
#
loop_
_entity_poly.entity_id
_entity_poly.type
_entity_poly.pdbx_seq_one_letter_code
_entity_poly.pdbx_strand_id
1 'polypeptide(L)'
;MGRKIPGKKHRGVKDPKKQLWEKKEKLKQVINCPPKDPSVQEIPKTVLELNRLRELVRNGNFKKKKKTKSKTNLSNNINKITNGSSQLPESNKDGKVWPNLKQKPGETDGSYFRRINKATNDIIYEASIEAKHDIEVNHNNTGNIKNDHLKESEDGLSNNKKKSNKNSETDYILDRKDRMKLRRKLKVKMKKVNKIKVKEDAIEKKKDIVQFGEVVHQPPQLKRRPKGCLPEKPGNKQLLLNSFFSHKDKSISDIKQLTEEREKVMKAYGAMKLKIRSMSSHKWH
;
A
#
# COMPACT_ATOMS: atom_id res chain seq x y z
N MET A 1 50.85 -10.52 42.54
CA MET A 1 49.51 -10.18 43.09
C MET A 1 48.61 -9.71 41.95
N GLY A 2 47.67 -10.55 41.50
CA GLY A 2 46.82 -10.24 40.33
C GLY A 2 45.78 -9.17 40.65
N ARG A 3 45.65 -8.16 39.77
CA ARG A 3 44.65 -7.10 39.91
C ARG A 3 43.25 -7.64 39.62
N LYS A 4 42.29 -7.44 40.54
CA LYS A 4 40.88 -7.82 40.36
C LYS A 4 40.25 -7.02 39.22
N ILE A 5 39.73 -7.72 38.21
CA ILE A 5 38.94 -7.12 37.12
C ILE A 5 37.55 -6.78 37.69
N PRO A 6 37.11 -5.51 37.64
CA PRO A 6 35.80 -5.14 38.15
C PRO A 6 34.68 -5.75 37.30
N GLY A 7 33.71 -6.39 37.94
CA GLY A 7 32.55 -6.98 37.27
C GLY A 7 31.68 -5.94 36.58
N LYS A 8 31.03 -6.35 35.49
CA LYS A 8 30.12 -5.51 34.71
C LYS A 8 28.86 -5.20 35.53
N LYS A 9 28.65 -3.92 35.85
CA LYS A 9 27.44 -3.47 36.56
C LYS A 9 26.23 -3.54 35.63
N HIS A 10 25.21 -4.33 35.98
CA HIS A 10 23.94 -4.35 35.26
C HIS A 10 23.20 -3.04 35.50
N ARG A 11 22.99 -2.25 34.44
CA ARG A 11 22.13 -1.06 34.52
C ARG A 11 20.68 -1.54 34.59
N GLY A 12 19.98 -1.15 35.66
CA GLY A 12 18.55 -1.39 35.79
C GLY A 12 17.76 -0.78 34.63
N VAL A 13 16.51 -1.19 34.50
CA VAL A 13 15.58 -0.57 33.55
C VAL A 13 15.39 0.89 33.94
N LYS A 14 15.76 1.81 33.03
CA LYS A 14 15.75 3.26 33.28
C LYS A 14 14.39 3.77 33.74
N ASP A 15 13.31 3.29 33.10
CA ASP A 15 11.91 3.60 33.45
C ASP A 15 11.02 2.34 33.38
N PRO A 16 10.75 1.66 34.49
CA PRO A 16 9.98 0.41 34.48
C PRO A 16 8.54 0.59 33.99
N LYS A 17 7.91 1.73 34.30
CA LYS A 17 6.53 2.05 33.86
C LYS A 17 6.44 2.23 32.34
N LYS A 18 7.43 2.90 31.74
CA LYS A 18 7.48 3.13 30.28
C LYS A 18 7.68 1.82 29.52
N GLN A 19 8.59 0.97 30.00
CA GLN A 19 8.83 -0.34 29.40
C GLN A 19 7.58 -1.24 29.48
N LEU A 20 6.86 -1.21 30.62
CA LEU A 20 5.60 -1.92 30.78
C LEU A 20 4.52 -1.40 29.82
N TRP A 21 4.42 -0.09 29.64
CA TRP A 21 3.48 0.52 28.70
C TRP A 21 3.76 0.10 27.25
N GLU A 22 5.02 0.19 26.82
CA GLU A 22 5.44 -0.25 25.47
C GLU A 22 5.19 -1.74 25.25
N LYS A 23 5.46 -2.57 26.26
CA LYS A 23 5.18 -4.02 26.21
C LYS A 23 3.68 -4.29 26.09
N LYS A 24 2.84 -3.58 26.85
CA LYS A 24 1.37 -3.70 26.77
C LYS A 24 0.81 -3.24 25.43
N GLU A 25 1.29 -2.12 24.88
CA GLU A 25 0.87 -1.63 23.56
C GLU A 25 1.24 -2.60 22.43
N LYS A 26 2.44 -3.20 22.48
CA LYS A 26 2.85 -4.23 21.52
C LYS A 26 1.98 -5.47 21.62
N LEU A 27 1.70 -5.96 22.83
CA LEU A 27 0.90 -7.18 23.04
C LEU A 27 -0.58 -7.00 22.66
N LYS A 28 -1.11 -5.78 22.70
CA LYS A 28 -2.49 -5.45 22.33
C LYS A 28 -2.88 -5.87 20.91
N GLN A 29 -1.91 -6.01 20.00
CA GLN A 29 -2.16 -6.38 18.60
C GLN A 29 -1.80 -7.83 18.26
N VAL A 30 -1.22 -8.60 19.20
CA VAL A 30 -0.49 -9.84 18.82
C VAL A 30 -1.30 -11.13 18.99
N ILE A 31 -2.34 -11.23 19.82
CA ILE A 31 -3.09 -12.50 20.00
C ILE A 31 -4.55 -12.24 20.40
N ASN A 32 -5.49 -13.10 19.93
CA ASN A 32 -6.86 -13.40 20.40
C ASN A 32 -7.47 -12.44 21.44
N CYS A 33 -7.44 -11.13 21.19
CA CYS A 33 -8.17 -10.18 22.00
C CYS A 33 -9.64 -10.36 21.65
N PRO A 34 -10.52 -10.55 22.66
CA PRO A 34 -11.95 -10.62 22.39
C PRO A 34 -12.38 -9.34 21.66
N PRO A 35 -13.42 -9.41 20.80
CA PRO A 35 -14.00 -8.23 20.18
C PRO A 35 -14.29 -7.15 21.23
N LYS A 36 -14.06 -5.88 20.88
CA LYS A 36 -14.20 -4.78 21.83
C LYS A 36 -15.62 -4.64 22.37
N ASP A 37 -16.61 -4.91 21.51
CA ASP A 37 -18.02 -4.98 21.86
C ASP A 37 -18.59 -6.32 21.32
N PRO A 38 -19.11 -7.23 22.17
CA PRO A 38 -19.60 -8.54 21.71
C PRO A 38 -20.96 -8.46 20.99
N SER A 39 -21.69 -7.36 21.14
CA SER A 39 -22.99 -7.12 20.49
C SER A 39 -22.86 -6.51 19.09
N VAL A 40 -21.68 -6.03 18.72
CA VAL A 40 -21.43 -5.34 17.45
C VAL A 40 -20.48 -6.18 16.61
N GLN A 41 -21.00 -6.74 15.52
CA GLN A 41 -20.17 -7.41 14.52
C GLN A 41 -19.61 -6.38 13.54
N GLU A 42 -18.31 -6.10 13.62
CA GLU A 42 -17.66 -5.16 12.69
C GLU A 42 -17.69 -5.69 11.25
N ILE A 43 -18.19 -4.86 10.34
CA ILE A 43 -18.19 -5.18 8.91
C ILE A 43 -16.75 -5.01 8.37
N PRO A 44 -16.22 -5.96 7.58
CA PRO A 44 -14.86 -5.85 7.04
C PRO A 44 -14.68 -4.62 6.16
N LYS A 45 -13.47 -4.04 6.17
CA LYS A 45 -13.12 -2.81 5.44
C LYS A 45 -13.40 -2.90 3.93
N THR A 46 -13.19 -4.07 3.34
CA THR A 46 -13.47 -4.33 1.92
C THR A 46 -14.95 -4.15 1.59
N VAL A 47 -15.85 -4.62 2.45
CA VAL A 47 -17.30 -4.47 2.30
C VAL A 47 -17.72 -3.01 2.52
N LEU A 48 -17.12 -2.32 3.47
CA LEU A 48 -17.33 -0.87 3.65
C LEU A 48 -16.89 -0.07 2.42
N GLU A 49 -15.74 -0.42 1.83
CA GLU A 49 -15.26 0.20 0.58
C GLU A 49 -16.17 -0.09 -0.60
N LEU A 50 -16.66 -1.33 -0.75
CA LEU A 50 -17.63 -1.70 -1.78
C LEU A 50 -18.95 -0.93 -1.63
N ASN A 51 -19.47 -0.80 -0.41
CA ASN A 51 -20.66 -0.02 -0.15
C ASN A 51 -20.43 1.48 -0.45
N ARG A 52 -19.28 2.02 -0.07
CA ARG A 52 -18.87 3.38 -0.44
C ARG A 52 -18.77 3.56 -1.96
N LEU A 53 -18.21 2.58 -2.68
CA LEU A 53 -18.15 2.59 -4.15
C LEU A 53 -19.56 2.56 -4.76
N ARG A 54 -20.45 1.71 -4.25
CA ARG A 54 -21.86 1.66 -4.66
C ARG A 54 -22.55 3.02 -4.46
N GLU A 55 -22.35 3.66 -3.30
CA GLU A 55 -22.88 5.02 -3.04
C GLU A 55 -22.31 6.05 -4.01
N LEU A 56 -21.01 6.03 -4.28
CA LEU A 56 -20.36 6.97 -5.21
C LEU A 56 -20.87 6.79 -6.65
N VAL A 57 -21.13 5.55 -7.07
CA VAL A 57 -21.73 5.24 -8.37
C VAL A 57 -23.19 5.69 -8.41
N ARG A 58 -23.97 5.39 -7.36
CA ARG A 58 -25.37 5.79 -7.23
C ARG A 58 -25.55 7.31 -7.24
N ASN A 59 -24.64 8.03 -6.60
CA ASN A 59 -24.65 9.50 -6.55
C ASN A 59 -24.05 10.13 -7.83
N GLY A 60 -23.53 9.34 -8.78
CA GLY A 60 -22.91 9.85 -10.01
C GLY A 60 -21.54 10.52 -9.81
N ASN A 61 -20.98 10.51 -8.60
CA ASN A 61 -19.67 11.09 -8.28
C ASN A 61 -18.49 10.17 -8.61
N PHE A 62 -18.74 8.96 -9.11
CA PHE A 62 -17.69 8.02 -9.49
C PHE A 62 -17.05 8.41 -10.83
N LYS A 63 -16.03 9.26 -10.78
CA LYS A 63 -15.19 9.57 -11.94
C LYS A 63 -14.23 8.41 -12.19
N LYS A 64 -14.55 7.55 -13.17
CA LYS A 64 -13.54 6.64 -13.75
C LYS A 64 -12.39 7.51 -14.22
N LYS A 65 -11.20 7.37 -13.62
CA LYS A 65 -10.00 7.93 -14.21
C LYS A 65 -9.91 7.32 -15.60
N LYS A 66 -10.17 8.14 -16.64
CA LYS A 66 -9.81 7.75 -18.00
C LYS A 66 -8.32 7.45 -17.92
N LYS A 67 -7.93 6.20 -18.20
CA LYS A 67 -6.53 5.91 -18.50
C LYS A 67 -6.23 6.85 -19.66
N THR A 68 -5.50 7.93 -19.40
CA THR A 68 -4.77 8.56 -20.48
C THR A 68 -3.95 7.43 -21.05
N LYS A 69 -4.23 7.05 -22.29
CA LYS A 69 -3.24 6.31 -23.07
C LYS A 69 -2.09 7.29 -23.14
N SER A 70 -1.20 7.28 -22.14
CA SER A 70 0.19 7.55 -22.41
C SER A 70 0.47 6.65 -23.60
N LYS A 71 0.66 7.25 -24.77
CA LYS A 71 1.37 6.57 -25.83
C LYS A 71 2.76 6.35 -25.26
N THR A 72 2.91 5.29 -24.47
CA THR A 72 4.17 4.57 -24.43
C THR A 72 4.28 4.00 -25.83
N ASN A 73 4.74 4.85 -26.76
CA ASN A 73 5.63 4.37 -27.79
C ASN A 73 6.79 3.76 -27.01
N LEU A 74 6.63 2.49 -26.61
CA LEU A 74 7.77 1.61 -26.42
C LEU A 74 8.30 1.37 -27.83
N SER A 75 8.86 2.44 -28.40
CA SER A 75 9.62 2.36 -29.62
C SER A 75 10.82 1.52 -29.26
N ASN A 76 10.90 0.35 -29.88
CA ASN A 76 12.13 -0.32 -30.20
C ASN A 76 13.11 0.73 -30.73
N ASN A 77 13.92 1.29 -29.83
CA ASN A 77 14.94 2.28 -30.13
C ASN A 77 16.11 2.08 -29.17
N ILE A 78 16.58 0.83 -29.14
CA ILE A 78 17.85 0.45 -28.51
C ILE A 78 19.03 1.15 -29.23
N ASN A 79 18.81 1.67 -30.45
CA ASN A 79 19.83 2.33 -31.26
C ASN A 79 19.84 3.87 -31.15
N LYS A 80 19.14 4.47 -30.16
CA LYS A 80 19.23 5.90 -29.82
C LYS A 80 19.89 6.17 -28.47
N ILE A 81 20.81 5.29 -28.06
CA ILE A 81 21.72 5.50 -26.92
C ILE A 81 23.16 5.66 -27.44
N THR A 82 23.31 6.28 -28.61
CA THR A 82 24.60 6.80 -29.05
C THR A 82 24.57 8.32 -28.85
N ASN A 83 25.30 8.74 -27.81
CA ASN A 83 25.83 10.08 -27.59
C ASN A 83 24.81 11.19 -27.24
N GLY A 84 24.87 11.63 -25.97
CA GLY A 84 24.47 12.98 -25.58
C GLY A 84 23.16 13.11 -24.79
N SER A 85 23.30 13.38 -23.48
CA SER A 85 22.34 14.09 -22.63
C SER A 85 20.88 13.62 -22.59
N SER A 86 20.58 12.60 -21.76
CA SER A 86 19.33 12.59 -21.00
C SER A 86 19.53 13.42 -19.73
N GLN A 87 19.48 14.74 -19.87
CA GLN A 87 19.28 15.64 -18.73
C GLN A 87 17.87 15.36 -18.19
N LEU A 88 17.80 14.63 -17.07
CA LEU A 88 16.68 14.78 -16.15
C LEU A 88 16.61 16.27 -15.76
N PRO A 89 15.43 16.80 -15.38
CA PRO A 89 15.29 18.21 -15.04
C PRO A 89 16.32 18.60 -13.97
N GLU A 90 17.37 19.30 -14.41
CA GLU A 90 18.39 19.93 -13.59
C GLU A 90 17.77 21.16 -12.95
N SER A 91 17.01 20.93 -11.89
CA SER A 91 16.69 21.86 -10.79
C SER A 91 15.44 21.35 -10.08
N ASN A 92 15.64 20.75 -8.92
CA ASN A 92 14.59 20.81 -7.92
C ASN A 92 14.45 22.27 -7.52
N LYS A 93 13.21 22.72 -7.31
CA LYS A 93 12.79 24.12 -7.13
C LYS A 93 13.48 24.86 -5.97
N ASP A 94 14.32 24.15 -5.21
CA ASP A 94 14.89 24.56 -3.94
C ASP A 94 16.45 24.48 -3.96
N GLY A 95 17.10 24.46 -5.13
CA GLY A 95 18.58 24.55 -5.25
C GLY A 95 19.37 23.31 -4.80
N LYS A 96 18.74 22.33 -4.17
CA LYS A 96 19.36 21.07 -3.72
C LYS A 96 19.81 20.22 -4.92
N VAL A 97 21.12 19.93 -5.00
CA VAL A 97 21.73 19.05 -6.00
C VAL A 97 21.55 17.58 -5.59
N TRP A 98 21.08 16.74 -6.52
CA TRP A 98 20.83 15.32 -6.27
C TRP A 98 21.92 14.46 -6.93
N PRO A 99 22.32 13.34 -6.31
CA PRO A 99 23.33 12.46 -6.89
C PRO A 99 22.85 11.84 -8.21
N ASN A 100 23.76 11.75 -9.20
CA ASN A 100 23.46 11.07 -10.46
C ASN A 100 23.45 9.54 -10.26
N LEU A 101 22.26 8.96 -10.20
CA LEU A 101 22.04 7.54 -9.92
C LEU A 101 22.11 6.64 -11.18
N LYS A 102 22.80 7.06 -12.24
CA LYS A 102 23.06 6.18 -13.40
C LYS A 102 24.23 5.23 -13.10
N GLN A 103 24.23 4.02 -13.68
CA GLN A 103 25.34 3.07 -13.56
C GLN A 103 26.60 3.65 -14.21
N LYS A 104 27.76 3.49 -13.55
CA LYS A 104 29.03 4.01 -14.08
C LYS A 104 29.62 3.03 -15.09
N PRO A 105 30.41 3.49 -16.08
CA PRO A 105 31.11 2.58 -16.99
C PRO A 105 32.05 1.67 -16.18
N GLY A 106 31.97 0.37 -16.40
CA GLY A 106 32.78 -0.65 -15.69
C GLY A 106 32.28 -1.04 -14.30
N GLU A 107 31.14 -0.52 -13.84
CA GLU A 107 30.56 -0.90 -12.55
C GLU A 107 29.71 -2.17 -12.66
N THR A 108 29.91 -3.11 -11.74
CA THR A 108 29.04 -4.30 -11.62
C THR A 108 27.66 -3.93 -11.07
N ASP A 109 26.62 -4.65 -11.49
CA ASP A 109 25.24 -4.39 -11.05
C ASP A 109 25.10 -4.41 -9.51
N GLY A 110 25.81 -5.33 -8.84
CA GLY A 110 25.82 -5.41 -7.38
C GLY A 110 26.44 -4.16 -6.73
N SER A 111 27.52 -3.62 -7.29
CA SER A 111 28.10 -2.35 -6.83
C SER A 111 27.14 -1.19 -7.06
N TYR A 112 26.47 -1.16 -8.21
CA TYR A 112 25.49 -0.14 -8.56
C TYR A 112 24.31 -0.12 -7.58
N PHE A 113 23.72 -1.26 -7.27
CA PHE A 113 22.64 -1.35 -6.28
C PHE A 113 23.09 -0.93 -4.87
N ARG A 114 24.32 -1.30 -4.47
CA ARG A 114 24.88 -0.85 -3.19
C ARG A 114 25.04 0.67 -3.16
N ARG A 115 25.52 1.29 -4.25
CA ARG A 115 25.62 2.75 -4.34
C ARG A 115 24.25 3.41 -4.28
N ILE A 116 23.25 2.90 -5.01
CA ILE A 116 21.88 3.40 -4.95
C ILE A 116 21.35 3.34 -3.52
N ASN A 117 21.43 2.17 -2.90
CA ASN A 117 20.90 1.98 -1.55
C ASN A 117 21.61 2.86 -0.52
N LYS A 118 22.91 3.10 -0.69
CA LYS A 118 23.65 4.04 0.15
C LYS A 118 23.14 5.47 -0.06
N ALA A 119 23.09 5.94 -1.30
CA ALA A 119 22.63 7.29 -1.63
C ALA A 119 21.19 7.55 -1.18
N THR A 120 20.29 6.56 -1.29
CA THR A 120 18.90 6.71 -0.83
C THR A 120 18.83 6.79 0.70
N ASN A 121 19.60 5.97 1.41
CA ASN A 121 19.66 6.02 2.87
C ASN A 121 20.24 7.36 3.36
N ASP A 122 21.27 7.89 2.68
CA ASP A 122 21.88 9.18 3.00
C ASP A 122 20.86 10.31 2.84
N ILE A 123 20.12 10.36 1.73
CA ILE A 123 19.05 11.35 1.49
C ILE A 123 17.94 11.27 2.56
N ILE A 124 17.52 10.05 2.94
CA ILE A 124 16.50 9.85 3.98
C ILE A 124 17.02 10.37 5.33
N TYR A 125 18.28 10.09 5.64
CA TYR A 125 18.90 10.52 6.88
C TYR A 125 19.03 12.04 6.95
N GLU A 126 19.48 12.69 5.88
CA GLU A 126 19.54 14.15 5.76
C GLU A 126 18.15 14.78 5.95
N ALA A 127 17.14 14.32 5.23
CA ALA A 127 15.77 14.83 5.38
C ALA A 127 15.26 14.67 6.83
N SER A 128 15.70 13.62 7.54
CA SER A 128 15.37 13.42 8.95
C SER A 128 16.08 14.42 9.87
N ILE A 129 17.30 14.86 9.54
CA ILE A 129 18.04 15.88 10.27
C ILE A 129 17.44 17.25 10.01
N GLU A 130 17.20 17.58 8.73
CA GLU A 130 16.57 18.83 8.31
C GLU A 130 15.24 19.06 9.05
N ALA A 131 14.41 18.01 9.14
CA ALA A 131 13.12 18.08 9.84
C ALA A 131 13.23 18.13 11.37
N LYS A 132 14.31 17.60 11.97
CA LYS A 132 14.51 17.60 13.43
C LYS A 132 15.10 18.92 13.93
N HIS A 133 15.95 19.54 13.12
CA HIS A 133 16.75 20.69 13.52
C HIS A 133 16.39 21.96 12.76
N ASP A 134 15.43 21.91 11.82
CA ASP A 134 15.03 23.01 10.94
C ASP A 134 16.23 23.66 10.20
N ILE A 135 17.21 22.83 9.86
CA ILE A 135 18.40 23.18 9.07
C ILE A 135 18.14 22.78 7.61
N GLU A 136 18.74 23.48 6.66
CA GLU A 136 18.80 23.06 5.25
C GLU A 136 20.23 22.61 4.95
N VAL A 137 20.40 21.45 4.30
CA VAL A 137 21.73 20.88 4.04
C VAL A 137 22.07 20.99 2.56
N ASN A 138 22.77 22.02 2.11
CA ASN A 138 23.16 22.14 0.72
C ASN A 138 24.48 21.45 0.43
N HIS A 139 24.52 20.76 -0.70
CA HIS A 139 25.71 20.07 -1.19
C HIS A 139 26.36 20.88 -2.31
N ASN A 140 27.68 20.97 -2.25
CA ASN A 140 28.47 21.44 -3.38
C ASN A 140 28.47 20.43 -4.52
N ASN A 141 28.83 20.90 -5.71
CA ASN A 141 29.11 20.05 -6.86
C ASN A 141 30.20 18.98 -6.57
N THR A 142 31.04 19.22 -5.56
CA THR A 142 32.08 18.30 -5.07
C THR A 142 31.58 17.30 -4.01
N GLY A 143 30.31 17.37 -3.60
CA GLY A 143 29.71 16.49 -2.58
C GLY A 143 30.01 16.88 -1.14
N ASN A 144 30.75 17.97 -0.91
CA ASN A 144 30.95 18.51 0.43
C ASN A 144 29.73 19.35 0.85
N ILE A 145 29.35 19.23 2.12
CA ILE A 145 28.31 20.07 2.73
C ILE A 145 28.81 21.51 2.74
N LYS A 146 28.05 22.42 2.12
CA LYS A 146 28.26 23.86 2.27
C LYS A 146 27.72 24.26 3.64
N ASN A 147 28.47 25.06 4.38
CA ASN A 147 28.02 25.57 5.67
C ASN A 147 26.76 26.39 5.46
N ASP A 148 25.62 25.91 5.97
CA ASP A 148 24.35 26.59 5.84
C ASP A 148 23.90 27.11 7.20
N HIS A 149 23.36 28.34 7.16
CA HIS A 149 22.80 29.06 8.28
C HIS A 149 21.57 28.33 8.84
N LEU A 150 21.24 28.58 10.12
CA LEU A 150 19.90 28.31 10.64
C LEU A 150 18.90 28.95 9.67
N LYS A 151 17.80 28.28 9.30
CA LYS A 151 16.75 28.92 8.49
C LYS A 151 16.35 30.22 9.19
N GLU A 152 16.85 31.36 8.71
CA GLU A 152 16.34 32.65 9.14
C GLU A 152 14.87 32.65 8.74
N SER A 153 14.00 32.72 9.74
CA SER A 153 12.60 32.99 9.51
C SER A 153 12.55 34.38 8.93
N GLU A 154 12.30 34.50 7.62
CA GLU A 154 11.90 35.75 6.99
C GLU A 154 10.52 36.18 7.54
N ASP A 155 10.48 36.62 8.79
CA ASP A 155 9.49 37.56 9.29
C ASP A 155 9.91 38.97 8.83
N GLY A 156 9.86 39.20 7.52
CA GLY A 156 10.11 40.48 6.86
C GLY A 156 8.79 41.10 6.39
N LEU A 157 8.18 41.91 7.25
CA LEU A 157 7.02 42.77 6.98
C LEU A 157 7.14 43.53 5.65
N SER A 158 6.16 43.37 4.75
CA SER A 158 5.64 44.49 3.95
C SER A 158 4.18 44.74 4.30
N ASN A 159 3.91 46.02 4.58
CA ASN A 159 2.77 46.52 5.30
C ASN A 159 1.44 46.33 4.54
N ASN A 160 0.45 45.72 5.20
CA ASN A 160 -0.96 46.08 5.03
C ASN A 160 -1.73 45.80 6.32
N LYS A 161 -1.62 46.75 7.27
CA LYS A 161 -2.53 46.87 8.40
C LYS A 161 -3.93 47.25 7.87
N LYS A 162 -4.87 46.30 7.86
CA LYS A 162 -6.28 46.62 8.07
C LYS A 162 -6.79 45.88 9.30
N LYS A 163 -7.09 46.70 10.31
CA LYS A 163 -7.65 46.38 11.62
C LYS A 163 -8.88 45.48 11.49
N SER A 164 -8.96 44.44 12.31
CA SER A 164 -10.23 44.06 12.93
C SER A 164 -9.97 43.45 14.31
N ASN A 165 -10.83 43.82 15.24
CA ASN A 165 -10.64 43.79 16.68
C ASN A 165 -10.71 42.38 17.31
N LYS A 166 -9.96 42.26 18.41
CA LYS A 166 -10.12 41.46 19.64
C LYS A 166 -11.18 40.35 19.68
N ASN A 167 -10.76 39.15 20.09
CA ASN A 167 -11.08 38.58 21.40
C ASN A 167 -10.39 37.20 21.63
N SER A 168 -10.15 36.91 22.91
CA SER A 168 -9.71 35.66 23.56
C SER A 168 -8.22 35.28 23.49
N GLU A 169 -7.45 35.90 24.39
CA GLU A 169 -6.68 35.27 25.46
C GLU A 169 -6.68 33.72 25.47
N THR A 170 -5.64 33.15 24.85
CA THR A 170 -5.03 31.80 25.00
C THR A 170 -4.58 31.28 23.63
N ASP A 171 -3.77 32.04 22.90
CA ASP A 171 -3.08 31.53 21.71
C ASP A 171 -1.62 31.28 22.10
N TYR A 172 -1.35 30.07 22.58
CA TYR A 172 -0.07 29.41 22.33
C TYR A 172 0.25 29.63 20.85
N ILE A 173 1.43 30.20 20.55
CA ILE A 173 1.83 30.63 19.21
C ILE A 173 1.91 29.39 18.30
N LEU A 174 0.77 29.00 17.72
CA LEU A 174 0.70 28.01 16.65
C LEU A 174 0.99 28.75 15.36
N ASP A 175 1.97 28.22 14.62
CA ASP A 175 2.30 28.69 13.30
C ASP A 175 1.02 28.74 12.41
N ARG A 176 0.98 29.69 11.47
CA ARG A 176 -0.19 29.98 10.61
C ARG A 176 -0.69 28.73 9.89
N LYS A 177 0.24 27.83 9.54
CA LYS A 177 -0.03 26.51 8.96
C LYS A 177 -0.86 25.61 9.88
N ASP A 178 -0.54 25.56 11.16
CA ASP A 178 -1.22 24.71 12.14
C ASP A 178 -2.59 25.25 12.51
N ARG A 179 -2.76 26.57 12.61
CA ARG A 179 -4.07 27.19 12.79
C ARG A 179 -5.00 26.89 11.62
N MET A 180 -4.50 26.96 10.39
CA MET A 180 -5.25 26.59 9.18
C MET A 180 -5.59 25.10 9.14
N LYS A 181 -4.69 24.23 9.61
CA LYS A 181 -4.91 22.78 9.70
C LYS A 181 -6.00 22.46 10.74
N LEU A 182 -5.98 23.12 11.89
CA LEU A 182 -6.99 22.97 12.95
C LEU A 182 -8.37 23.46 12.46
N ARG A 183 -8.42 24.62 11.81
CA ARG A 183 -9.65 25.17 11.22
C ARG A 183 -10.24 24.26 10.13
N ARG A 184 -9.39 23.67 9.28
CA ARG A 184 -9.82 22.65 8.29
C ARG A 184 -10.40 21.41 8.99
N LYS A 185 -9.74 20.90 10.04
CA LYS A 185 -10.24 19.75 10.83
C LYS A 185 -11.61 20.04 11.45
N LEU A 186 -11.79 21.21 12.06
CA LEU A 186 -13.07 21.64 12.63
C LEU A 186 -14.16 21.75 11.56
N LYS A 187 -13.87 22.38 10.42
CA LYS A 187 -14.82 22.48 9.30
C LYS A 187 -15.24 21.12 8.75
N VAL A 188 -14.32 20.15 8.67
CA VAL A 188 -14.63 18.79 8.27
C VAL A 188 -15.50 18.07 9.30
N LYS A 189 -15.22 18.25 10.61
CA LYS A 189 -16.08 17.70 11.68
C LYS A 189 -17.51 18.26 11.58
N MET A 190 -17.68 19.57 11.44
CA MET A 190 -18.99 20.21 11.29
C MET A 190 -19.74 19.70 10.05
N LYS A 191 -19.06 19.54 8.90
CA LYS A 191 -19.67 18.97 7.69
C LYS A 191 -20.14 17.53 7.88
N LYS A 192 -19.41 16.71 8.66
CA LYS A 192 -19.82 15.34 8.98
C LYS A 192 -21.06 15.33 9.87
N VAL A 193 -21.08 16.14 10.92
CA VAL A 193 -22.24 16.28 11.82
C VAL A 193 -23.48 16.72 11.05
N ASN A 194 -23.37 17.75 10.20
CA ASN A 194 -24.50 18.21 9.38
C ASN A 194 -24.97 17.15 8.38
N LYS A 195 -24.07 16.33 7.82
CA LYS A 195 -24.45 15.23 6.93
C LYS A 195 -25.16 14.10 7.68
N ILE A 196 -24.84 13.88 8.95
CA ILE A 196 -25.53 12.92 9.82
C ILE A 196 -26.93 13.44 10.13
N LYS A 197 -27.06 14.71 10.55
CA LYS A 197 -28.37 15.37 10.77
C LYS A 197 -29.28 15.32 9.54
N VAL A 198 -28.78 15.74 8.37
CA VAL A 198 -29.55 15.67 7.11
C VAL A 198 -29.95 14.24 6.74
N LYS A 199 -29.14 13.22 7.10
CA LYS A 199 -29.53 11.82 6.91
C LYS A 199 -30.59 11.38 7.91
N GLU A 200 -30.51 11.80 9.17
CA GLU A 200 -31.53 11.54 10.18
C GLU A 200 -32.86 12.16 9.77
N ASP A 201 -32.85 13.42 9.32
CA ASP A 201 -34.03 14.13 8.80
C ASP A 201 -34.59 13.46 7.53
N ALA A 202 -33.73 12.95 6.63
CA ALA A 202 -34.16 12.23 5.43
C ALA A 202 -34.62 10.78 5.69
N ILE A 203 -34.31 10.23 6.87
CA ILE A 203 -34.73 8.91 7.35
C ILE A 203 -35.87 9.06 8.38
N GLU A 204 -36.54 10.21 8.43
CA GLU A 204 -37.87 10.26 9.04
C GLU A 204 -38.73 9.18 8.38
N LYS A 205 -39.02 8.15 9.17
CA LYS A 205 -39.70 6.93 8.73
C LYS A 205 -41.13 7.31 8.39
N LYS A 206 -41.37 7.63 7.11
CA LYS A 206 -42.72 7.72 6.56
C LYS A 206 -43.38 6.35 6.74
N LYS A 207 -44.30 6.27 7.70
CA LYS A 207 -45.11 5.07 7.93
C LYS A 207 -46.29 5.16 6.99
N ASP A 208 -46.44 4.17 6.14
CA ASP A 208 -47.67 3.98 5.38
C ASP A 208 -48.62 3.15 6.23
N ILE A 209 -49.81 3.66 6.51
CA ILE A 209 -50.83 2.95 7.30
C ILE A 209 -51.81 2.36 6.30
N VAL A 210 -51.64 1.07 6.03
CA VAL A 210 -52.51 0.29 5.13
C VAL A 210 -53.68 -0.27 5.94
N GLN A 211 -54.91 -0.05 5.47
CA GLN A 211 -56.11 -0.54 6.16
C GLN A 211 -56.40 -2.01 5.81
N PHE A 212 -57.04 -2.73 6.73
CA PHE A 212 -57.39 -4.14 6.51
C PHE A 212 -58.49 -4.23 5.44
N GLY A 213 -58.19 -4.90 4.32
CA GLY A 213 -59.08 -4.98 3.14
C GLY A 213 -58.55 -4.25 1.91
N GLU A 214 -57.42 -3.54 2.01
CA GLU A 214 -56.78 -2.91 0.87
C GLU A 214 -56.10 -3.97 -0.04
N VAL A 215 -56.63 -4.16 -1.26
CA VAL A 215 -56.07 -5.08 -2.25
C VAL A 215 -54.92 -4.37 -2.98
N VAL A 216 -53.70 -4.74 -2.63
CA VAL A 216 -52.48 -4.20 -3.25
C VAL A 216 -52.39 -4.68 -4.70
N HIS A 217 -52.25 -3.75 -5.65
CA HIS A 217 -52.03 -4.08 -7.05
C HIS A 217 -50.73 -4.89 -7.23
N GLN A 218 -50.73 -5.88 -8.13
CA GLN A 218 -49.52 -6.63 -8.47
C GLN A 218 -48.40 -5.66 -8.85
N PRO A 219 -47.17 -5.83 -8.35
CA PRO A 219 -46.06 -4.98 -8.72
C PRO A 219 -45.88 -4.96 -10.24
N PRO A 220 -45.52 -3.80 -10.82
CA PRO A 220 -45.43 -3.67 -12.27
C PRO A 220 -44.45 -4.68 -12.86
N GLN A 221 -44.92 -5.46 -13.82
CA GLN A 221 -44.08 -6.43 -14.52
C GLN A 221 -43.13 -5.69 -15.47
N LEU A 222 -41.82 -5.87 -15.25
CA LEU A 222 -40.79 -5.30 -16.11
C LEU A 222 -40.77 -6.03 -17.47
N LYS A 223 -41.52 -5.50 -18.45
CA LYS A 223 -41.58 -6.05 -19.82
C LYS A 223 -40.28 -5.86 -20.61
N ARG A 224 -39.38 -4.98 -20.18
CA ARG A 224 -38.11 -4.67 -20.85
C ARG A 224 -36.90 -5.03 -20.00
N ARG A 225 -35.93 -5.70 -20.62
CA ARG A 225 -34.63 -6.00 -20.02
C ARG A 225 -33.80 -4.72 -19.80
N PRO A 226 -33.05 -4.62 -18.68
CA PRO A 226 -32.18 -3.49 -18.41
C PRO A 226 -31.05 -3.39 -19.44
N LYS A 227 -30.73 -2.15 -19.84
CA LYS A 227 -29.65 -1.86 -20.80
C LYS A 227 -28.30 -2.38 -20.27
N GLY A 228 -27.59 -3.17 -21.08
CA GLY A 228 -26.25 -3.70 -20.75
C GLY A 228 -26.18 -5.20 -20.46
N CYS A 229 -27.31 -5.91 -20.48
CA CYS A 229 -27.34 -7.37 -20.46
C CYS A 229 -27.22 -7.91 -21.89
N LEU A 230 -26.03 -8.34 -22.30
CA LEU A 230 -25.82 -9.10 -23.55
C LEU A 230 -26.47 -10.49 -23.41
N PRO A 231 -27.06 -11.05 -24.48
CA PRO A 231 -27.67 -12.37 -24.48
C PRO A 231 -26.60 -13.48 -24.53
N GLU A 232 -25.62 -13.44 -23.64
CA GLU A 232 -24.79 -14.61 -23.43
C GLU A 232 -25.58 -15.62 -22.59
N LYS A 233 -25.79 -16.81 -23.16
CA LYS A 233 -26.36 -17.94 -22.44
C LYS A 233 -25.55 -18.15 -21.15
N PRO A 234 -26.19 -18.23 -19.97
CA PRO A 234 -25.47 -18.52 -18.74
C PRO A 234 -24.75 -19.87 -18.91
N GLY A 235 -23.42 -19.84 -19.05
CA GLY A 235 -22.60 -21.03 -19.33
C GLY A 235 -21.47 -20.80 -20.34
N ASN A 236 -21.59 -19.83 -21.26
CA ASN A 236 -20.60 -19.58 -22.32
C ASN A 236 -19.45 -18.64 -21.90
N LYS A 237 -19.02 -18.68 -20.64
CA LYS A 237 -17.84 -17.91 -20.23
C LYS A 237 -16.59 -18.68 -20.64
N GLN A 238 -15.72 -18.08 -21.45
CA GLN A 238 -14.37 -18.59 -21.66
C GLN A 238 -13.62 -18.49 -20.33
N LEU A 239 -13.72 -19.54 -19.51
CA LEU A 239 -13.04 -19.61 -18.22
C LEU A 239 -11.54 -19.61 -18.48
N LEU A 240 -10.79 -18.89 -17.63
CA LEU A 240 -9.33 -18.87 -17.64
C LEU A 240 -8.74 -20.29 -17.67
N LEU A 241 -9.43 -21.23 -17.01
CA LEU A 241 -9.05 -22.64 -16.97
C LEU A 241 -9.02 -23.29 -18.36
N ASN A 242 -9.96 -22.96 -19.25
CA ASN A 242 -9.98 -23.47 -20.62
C ASN A 242 -8.76 -22.98 -21.42
N SER A 243 -8.24 -21.78 -21.13
CA SER A 243 -7.03 -21.25 -21.79
C SER A 243 -5.74 -21.95 -21.34
N PHE A 244 -5.72 -22.53 -20.14
CA PHE A 244 -4.60 -23.33 -19.67
C PHE A 244 -4.60 -24.75 -20.27
N PHE A 245 -5.79 -25.27 -20.61
CA PHE A 245 -5.95 -26.60 -21.19
C PHE A 245 -5.96 -26.61 -22.73
N SER A 246 -6.33 -25.50 -23.39
CA SER A 246 -6.36 -25.41 -24.87
C SER A 246 -5.00 -25.49 -25.57
N HIS A 247 -3.90 -25.56 -24.81
CA HIS A 247 -2.53 -25.63 -25.35
C HIS A 247 -1.80 -26.94 -25.04
N LYS A 248 -2.50 -27.97 -24.57
CA LYS A 248 -1.88 -29.28 -24.30
C LYS A 248 -2.80 -30.45 -24.65
N ASP A 249 -3.27 -30.50 -25.88
CA ASP A 249 -3.57 -31.80 -26.48
C ASP A 249 -2.22 -32.45 -26.78
N LYS A 250 -1.64 -33.09 -25.77
CA LYS A 250 -0.56 -34.05 -26.00
C LYS A 250 -1.11 -35.06 -27.00
N SER A 251 -0.39 -35.28 -28.09
CA SER A 251 -0.84 -36.21 -29.11
C SER A 251 -1.09 -37.58 -28.46
N ILE A 252 -2.05 -38.36 -28.96
CA ILE A 252 -2.34 -39.70 -28.43
C ILE A 252 -1.06 -40.57 -28.38
N SER A 253 -0.12 -40.33 -29.31
CA SER A 253 1.23 -40.92 -29.31
C SER A 253 2.06 -40.54 -28.09
N ASP A 254 2.08 -39.28 -27.67
CA ASP A 254 2.85 -38.84 -26.51
C ASP A 254 2.31 -39.46 -25.21
N ILE A 255 0.99 -39.63 -25.12
CA ILE A 255 0.34 -40.28 -23.99
C ILE A 255 0.73 -41.77 -23.93
N LYS A 256 0.73 -42.46 -25.08
CA LYS A 256 1.13 -43.87 -25.19
C LYS A 256 2.60 -44.09 -24.81
N GLN A 257 3.50 -43.22 -25.28
CA GLN A 257 4.92 -43.27 -24.93
C GLN A 257 5.14 -43.08 -23.42
N LEU A 258 4.47 -42.10 -22.81
CA LEU A 258 4.55 -41.88 -21.37
C LEU A 258 4.02 -43.08 -20.55
N THR A 259 2.98 -43.76 -21.03
CA THR A 259 2.47 -44.98 -20.36
C THR A 259 3.45 -46.15 -20.48
N GLU A 260 4.05 -46.36 -21.65
CA GLU A 260 5.04 -47.42 -21.87
C GLU A 260 6.31 -47.20 -21.03
N GLU A 261 6.80 -45.95 -20.95
CA GLU A 261 7.92 -45.59 -20.09
C GLU A 261 7.62 -45.84 -18.62
N ARG A 262 6.41 -45.46 -18.16
CA ARG A 262 5.97 -45.70 -16.78
C ARG A 262 5.92 -47.20 -16.45
N GLU A 263 5.41 -48.03 -17.36
CA GLU A 263 5.38 -49.48 -17.18
C GLU A 263 6.78 -50.10 -17.12
N LYS A 264 7.70 -49.64 -17.97
CA LYS A 264 9.11 -50.07 -17.94
C LYS A 264 9.77 -49.75 -16.60
N VAL A 265 9.57 -48.53 -16.08
CA VAL A 265 10.10 -48.10 -14.77
C VAL A 265 9.51 -48.94 -13.64
N MET A 266 8.20 -49.20 -13.66
CA MET A 266 7.52 -50.04 -12.66
C MET A 266 8.06 -51.48 -12.65
N LYS A 267 8.24 -52.09 -13.84
CA LYS A 267 8.83 -53.44 -13.96
C LYS A 267 10.27 -53.49 -13.44
N ALA A 268 11.10 -52.51 -13.82
CA ALA A 268 12.48 -52.41 -13.37
C ALA A 268 12.57 -52.26 -11.83
N TYR A 269 11.74 -51.40 -11.25
CA TYR A 269 11.67 -51.20 -9.81
C TYR A 269 11.20 -52.48 -9.08
N GLY A 270 10.19 -53.17 -9.62
CA GLY A 270 9.73 -54.46 -9.10
C GLY A 270 10.83 -55.53 -9.07
N ALA A 271 11.56 -55.67 -10.18
CA ALA A 271 12.68 -56.61 -10.29
C ALA A 271 13.82 -56.29 -9.30
N MET A 272 14.16 -55.00 -9.16
CA MET A 272 15.14 -54.53 -8.18
C MET A 272 14.73 -54.89 -6.75
N LYS A 273 13.46 -54.67 -6.41
CA LYS A 273 12.92 -54.96 -5.07
C LYS A 273 12.91 -56.46 -4.76
N LEU A 274 12.62 -57.32 -5.74
CA LEU A 274 12.69 -58.77 -5.58
C LEU A 274 14.13 -59.26 -5.37
N LYS A 275 15.11 -58.70 -6.09
CA LYS A 275 16.54 -59.01 -5.91
C LYS A 275 17.04 -58.62 -4.52
N ILE A 276 16.61 -57.45 -4.01
CA ILE A 276 16.93 -57.04 -2.63
C ILE A 276 16.34 -58.02 -1.62
N ARG A 277 15.11 -58.51 -1.87
CA ARG A 277 14.44 -59.46 -0.98
C ARG A 277 15.11 -60.83 -0.94
N SER A 278 15.57 -61.36 -2.08
CA SER A 278 16.27 -62.65 -2.15
C SER A 278 17.70 -62.60 -1.59
N MET A 279 18.39 -61.46 -1.71
CA MET A 279 19.69 -61.25 -1.07
C MET A 279 19.57 -61.11 0.46
N SER A 280 18.47 -60.56 0.95
CA SER A 280 18.20 -60.44 2.39
C SER A 280 17.88 -61.78 3.06
N SER A 281 17.36 -62.77 2.33
CA SER A 281 17.05 -64.10 2.87
C SER A 281 18.27 -65.05 2.92
N HIS A 282 19.35 -64.76 2.18
CA HIS A 282 20.60 -65.53 2.21
C HIS A 282 21.55 -65.13 3.35
N LYS A 283 21.17 -64.15 4.19
CA LYS A 283 22.00 -63.63 5.29
C LYS A 283 21.66 -64.23 6.66
N TRP A 284 20.77 -65.23 6.69
CA TRP A 284 20.26 -65.91 7.89
C TRP A 284 20.26 -67.44 7.71
N HIS A 285 21.35 -68.00 7.20
CA HIS A 285 21.69 -69.42 7.33
C HIS A 285 23.20 -69.56 7.53
#